data_AF-A0A151I9R5-F1
#
_entry.id   AF-A0A151I9R5-F1
#
_cell.length_a   1.000
_cell.length_b   1.000
_cell.length_c   1.000
_cell.angle_alpha   90.00
_cell.angle_beta   90.00
_cell.angle_gamma   90.00
#
_symmetry.space_group_name_H-M   'P 1'
#
loop_
_entity.id
_entity.type
_entity.pdbx_description
1 polymer ?
#
loop_
_entity_poly.entity_id
_entity_poly.type
_entity_poly.pdbx_seq_one_letter_code
_entity_poly.pdbx_strand_id
1 'polypeptide(L)' 'MCVFCGDDKDALEHYVKLCVKVGECFQELGKSLDEIIKILRDENLGEKKGKILRKLWKEKEKEKEKEKANKKRGED' A
#
# COMPACT_ATOMS: atom_id res chain seq x y z
N MET A 1 -4.90 -3.52 -11.26
CA MET A 1 -3.45 -3.78 -11.16
C MET A 1 -2.94 -3.03 -9.94
N CYS A 2 -2.25 -3.72 -9.04
CA CYS A 2 -1.72 -3.15 -7.81
C CYS A 2 -0.82 -1.95 -8.14
N VAL A 3 -1.22 -0.76 -7.67
CA VAL A 3 -0.53 0.49 -7.99
C VAL A 3 0.90 0.59 -7.42
N PHE A 4 1.30 -0.35 -6.56
CA PHE A 4 2.62 -0.34 -5.91
C PHE A 4 3.61 -1.35 -6.51
N CYS A 5 3.14 -2.53 -6.95
CA CYS A 5 4.00 -3.58 -7.50
C CYS A 5 3.68 -3.93 -8.96
N GLY A 6 2.62 -3.36 -9.55
CA GLY A 6 2.24 -3.62 -10.93
C GLY A 6 1.64 -5.02 -11.16
N ASP A 7 1.26 -5.74 -10.10
CA ASP A 7 0.65 -7.07 -10.23
C ASP A 7 -0.82 -6.94 -10.68
N ASP A 8 -1.30 -7.78 -11.59
CA ASP A 8 -2.67 -7.69 -12.14
C ASP A 8 -3.80 -7.97 -11.12
N LYS A 9 -3.45 -8.25 -9.87
CA LYS A 9 -4.39 -8.49 -8.78
C LYS A 9 -4.78 -7.18 -8.07
N ASP A 10 -5.96 -6.67 -8.37
CA ASP A 10 -6.58 -5.53 -7.67
C ASP A 10 -7.47 -5.96 -6.49
N ALA A 11 -6.99 -6.93 -5.71
CA ALA A 11 -7.71 -7.41 -4.53
C ALA A 11 -7.10 -6.78 -3.27
N LEU A 12 -7.95 -6.37 -2.32
CA LEU A 12 -7.50 -5.91 -1.00
C LEU A 12 -6.56 -6.93 -0.34
N GLU A 13 -6.81 -8.22 -0.56
CA GLU A 13 -5.98 -9.32 -0.12
C GLU A 13 -4.56 -9.27 -0.68
N HIS A 14 -4.40 -8.86 -1.95
CA HIS A 14 -3.10 -8.65 -2.55
C HIS A 14 -2.37 -7.50 -1.86
N TYR A 15 -3.01 -6.35 -1.68
CA TYR A 15 -2.39 -5.20 -0.99
C TYR A 15 -1.94 -5.55 0.44
N VAL A 16 -2.75 -6.33 1.17
CA VAL A 16 -2.50 -6.67 2.57
C VAL A 16 -1.42 -7.74 2.74
N LYS A 17 -1.38 -8.77 1.88
CA LYS A 17 -0.56 -9.97 2.13
C LYS A 17 0.48 -10.27 1.05
N LEU A 18 0.23 -9.85 -0.18
CA LEU A 18 1.04 -10.24 -1.34
C LEU A 18 1.89 -9.09 -1.88
N CYS A 19 1.49 -7.84 -1.65
CA CYS A 19 2.22 -6.71 -2.15
C CYS A 19 3.46 -6.48 -1.28
N VAL A 20 4.64 -6.84 -1.80
CA VAL A 20 5.92 -6.67 -1.11
C VAL A 20 6.24 -5.22 -0.73
N LYS A 21 5.59 -4.24 -1.37
CA LYS A 21 5.81 -2.81 -1.11
C LYS A 21 5.02 -2.29 0.09
N VAL A 22 3.80 -2.80 0.28
CA VAL A 22 2.87 -2.25 1.27
C VAL A 22 2.30 -3.27 2.25
N GLY A 23 2.45 -4.56 1.99
CA GLY A 23 1.95 -5.65 2.82
C GLY A 23 2.51 -5.59 4.25
N GLU A 24 3.78 -5.22 4.41
CA GLU A 24 4.41 -5.02 5.72
C GLU A 24 3.75 -3.90 6.53
N CYS A 25 3.22 -2.86 5.88
CA CYS A 25 2.47 -1.82 6.60
C CYS A 25 1.22 -2.45 7.24
N PHE A 26 0.50 -3.30 6.52
CA PHE A 26 -0.74 -3.88 7.01
C PHE A 26 -0.54 -4.94 8.11
N GLN A 27 0.63 -5.56 8.23
CA GLN A 27 0.94 -6.47 9.35
C GLN A 27 0.88 -5.78 10.73
N GLU A 28 1.05 -4.45 10.80
CA GLU A 28 0.90 -3.69 12.05
C GLU A 28 -0.58 -3.59 12.50
N LEU A 29 -1.55 -3.82 11.60
CA LEU A 29 -2.97 -3.77 11.93
C LEU A 29 -3.46 -5.07 12.58
N GLY A 30 -2.89 -6.21 12.21
CA GLY A 30 -3.30 -7.51 12.70
C GLY A 30 -2.43 -8.63 12.15
N LYS A 31 -2.53 -9.82 12.75
CA LYS A 31 -1.75 -11.00 12.33
C LYS A 31 -2.43 -11.78 11.21
N SER A 32 -3.75 -11.64 11.09
CA SER A 32 -4.58 -12.36 10.15
C SER A 32 -5.16 -11.42 9.09
N LEU A 33 -5.24 -11.92 7.85
CA LEU A 33 -5.82 -11.18 6.74
C LEU A 33 -7.24 -10.69 7.08
N ASP A 34 -8.08 -11.58 7.60
CA ASP A 34 -9.47 -11.28 7.93
C ASP A 34 -9.59 -10.14 8.96
N GLU A 35 -8.74 -10.16 9.99
CA GLU A 35 -8.65 -9.11 11.00
C GLU A 35 -8.28 -7.76 10.38
N ILE A 36 -7.27 -7.75 9.51
CA ILE A 36 -6.83 -6.54 8.82
C ILE A 36 -7.93 -6.02 7.91
N ILE A 37 -8.58 -6.89 7.11
CA ILE A 37 -9.69 -6.50 6.23
C ILE A 37 -10.85 -5.94 7.05
N LYS A 38 -11.15 -6.56 8.20
CA LYS A 38 -12.20 -6.08 9.11
C LYS A 38 -11.86 -4.70 9.64
N ILE A 39 -10.62 -4.45 10.07
CA ILE A 39 -10.15 -3.13 10.51
C ILE A 39 -10.15 -2.10 9.37
N LEU A 40 -9.84 -2.51 8.15
CA LEU A 40 -9.88 -1.63 6.98
C LEU A 40 -11.31 -1.27 6.57
N ARG A 41 -12.24 -2.21 6.69
CA ARG A 41 -13.68 -2.01 6.46
C ARG A 41 -14.36 -1.26 7.60
N ASP A 42 -13.78 -1.29 8.79
CA ASP A 42 -14.28 -0.54 9.92
C ASP A 42 -14.24 0.97 9.61
N GLU A 43 -15.41 1.62 9.67
CA GLU A 43 -15.55 3.06 9.43
C GLU A 43 -14.91 3.90 10.55
N ASN A 44 -14.65 3.30 11.72
CA ASN A 44 -13.92 3.97 12.77
C ASN A 44 -12.45 4.06 12.33
N LEU A 45 -12.07 5.26 11.86
CA LEU A 45 -10.70 5.66 11.59
C LEU A 45 -9.92 5.75 12.91
N GLY A 46 -9.70 4.60 13.54
CA GLY A 46 -8.83 4.49 14.70
C GLY A 46 -7.43 4.98 14.33
N GLU A 47 -6.71 5.53 15.31
CA GLU A 47 -5.37 6.10 15.16
C GLU A 47 -4.41 5.20 14.35
N LYS A 48 -4.55 3.87 14.49
CA LYS A 48 -3.84 2.85 13.72
C LYS A 48 -4.07 2.94 12.21
N LYS A 49 -5.33 3.07 11.76
CA LYS A 49 -5.71 3.19 10.34
C LYS A 49 -5.13 4.47 9.72
N GLY A 50 -5.19 5.58 10.46
CA GLY A 50 -4.59 6.84 10.04
C GLY A 50 -3.06 6.75 9.86
N LYS A 51 -2.38 6.06 10.77
CA LYS A 51 -0.93 5.84 10.71
C LYS A 51 -0.52 5.04 9.47
N ILE A 52 -1.29 3.99 9.14
CA ILE A 52 -1.10 3.14 7.95
C ILE A 52 -1.31 3.95 6.67
N LEU A 53 -2.44 4.67 6.57
CA LEU A 53 -2.73 5.54 5.42
C LEU A 53 -1.60 6.53 5.17
N ARG A 54 -1.02 7.11 6.24
CA ARG A 54 0.11 8.04 6.14
C ARG A 54 1.38 7.36 5.61
N LYS A 55 1.66 6.12 6.01
CA LYS A 55 2.78 5.33 5.46
C LYS A 55 2.56 5.00 3.98
N LEU A 56 1.35 4.54 3.63
CA LEU A 56 0.96 4.24 2.25
C LEU A 56 1.09 5.46 1.34
N TRP A 57 0.69 6.63 1.82
CA TRP A 57 0.84 7.88 1.07
C TRP A 57 2.31 8.22 0.81
N LYS A 58 3.17 8.11 1.83
CA LYS A 58 4.62 8.33 1.65
C LYS A 58 5.23 7.36 0.63
N GLU A 59 4.87 6.09 0.67
CA GLU A 59 5.36 5.11 -0.31
C GLU A 59 4.85 5.42 -1.73
N LYS A 60 3.58 5.83 -1.87
CA LYS A 60 3.02 6.25 -3.15
C LYS A 60 3.74 7.47 -3.72
N GLU A 61 4.07 8.45 -2.88
CA GLU A 61 4.83 9.64 -3.30
C GLU A 61 6.25 9.27 -3.75
N LYS A 62 6.94 8.40 -3.00
CA LYS A 62 8.26 7.90 -3.41
C LYS A 62 8.23 7.19 -4.76
N GLU A 63 7.22 6.37 -5.02
CA GLU A 63 7.08 5.68 -6.31
C GLU A 63 6.81 6.67 -7.45
N LYS A 64 5.96 7.68 -7.23
CA LYS A 64 5.77 8.77 -8.20
C LYS A 64 7.05 9.56 -8.48
N GLU A 65 7.85 9.85 -7.44
CA GLU A 65 9.12 10.54 -7.59
C GLU A 65 10.13 9.70 -8.40
N LYS A 66 10.21 8.39 -8.14
CA LYS A 66 11.05 7.47 -8.92
C LYS A 66 10.61 7.37 -10.37
N GLU A 67 9.31 7.29 -10.63
CA GLU A 67 8.76 7.24 -12.00
C GLU A 67 9.13 8.52 -12.78
N LYS A 68 8.96 9.70 -12.16
CA LYS A 68 9.37 10.98 -12.76
C LYS A 68 10.88 11.04 -13.00
N ALA A 69 11.70 10.54 -12.07
CA ALA A 69 13.15 10.51 -12.20
C ALA A 69 13.62 9.54 -13.30
N ASN A 70 12.89 8.44 -13.51
CA ASN A 70 13.17 7.48 -14.58
C ASN A 70 12.75 8.02 -15.95
N LYS A 71 11.60 8.71 -16.02
CA LYS A 71 11.13 9.36 -17.26
C LYS A 71 12.10 10.45 -17.76
N LYS A 72 12.78 11.15 -16.84
CA LYS A 72 13.82 12.13 -17.18
C LYS A 72 15.14 11.56 -17.71
N ARG A 73 15.37 10.24 -17.65
CA ARG A 73 16.59 9.58 -18.16
C ARG A 73 16.38 8.77 -19.44
N GLY A 74 15.13 8.64 -19.91
CA GLY A 74 14.79 7.96 -21.16
C GLY A 74 14.64 8.90 -22.37
N GLU A 75 14.83 10.20 -22.16
CA GLU A 75 14.99 11.22 -23.21
C GLU A 75 16.43 11.76 -23.14
N ASP A 76 17.40 10.95 -23.56
CA ASP A 76 18.72 11.41 -24.04
C ASP A 76 19.11 10.55 -25.25
#